data_AF-A0A951N5U5-F1
#
_entry.id   AF-A0A951N5U5-F1
#
_cell.length_a   1.000
_cell.length_b   1.000
_cell.length_c   1.000
_cell.angle_alpha   90.00
_cell.angle_beta   90.00
_cell.angle_gamma   90.00
#
_symmetry.space_group_name_H-M   'P 1'
#
loop_
_entity.id
_entity.type
_entity.pdbx_description
1 polymer ?
#
loop_
_entity_poly.entity_id
_entity_poly.type
_entity_poly.pdbx_seq_one_letter_code
_entity_poly.pdbx_strand_id
1 'polypeptide(L)'
;NENWLWCGAFCGFCIGTKYFGWLVFGFLGVWFLVWMLQKRDFSVRKLALFALPALIFGAPWYVRNMIWTGNPVFPFAYGIFGGEGWTAQMAADYDASQAIYGFGKSAFDALWVFWRLAMTPLNFRQPFWPLSDEVVAGGKTGLFEVAGLALSSFPGPAVFALGLPALLGRKKPLSIVLATSLFAFLMVFWFVTSQQIRYLLPALGLLALVGGWGAAQNGSRFRVARWVGGAGLGLWLLFAPAWLVWHNRGSFGVLSGAQTPENYLRGFSGFESMRWASNNTPPDAKFAVYGEPRTFYLHRNHFWADDPHNNLIAYATLQNGAQLALALKNLGATHVLWNTAPGKNGGVFGPPQPVMDDAIARGDLGLLYEDRRGYRIYVLR
;
A
#
# COMPACT_ATOMS: atom_id res chain seq x y z
N ASN A 1 -2.05 -35.91 -3.55
CA ASN A 1 -2.72 -35.31 -2.38
C ASN A 1 -1.91 -34.21 -1.73
N GLU A 2 -0.58 -34.34 -1.65
CA GLU A 2 0.31 -33.31 -1.07
C GLU A 2 0.26 -31.96 -1.79
N ASN A 3 0.07 -31.94 -3.12
CA ASN A 3 0.01 -30.69 -3.88
C ASN A 3 -1.10 -29.74 -3.40
N TRP A 4 -2.28 -30.25 -2.99
CA TRP A 4 -3.39 -29.41 -2.52
C TRP A 4 -3.12 -28.79 -1.16
N LEU A 5 -2.43 -29.54 -0.29
CA LEU A 5 -1.98 -29.05 1.01
C LEU A 5 -1.02 -27.87 0.85
N TRP A 6 -0.04 -28.00 -0.05
CA TRP A 6 0.91 -26.91 -0.33
C TRP A 6 0.22 -25.70 -1.00
N CYS A 7 -0.69 -25.92 -1.94
CA CYS A 7 -1.50 -24.83 -2.51
C CYS A 7 -2.29 -24.08 -1.43
N GLY A 8 -2.90 -24.82 -0.49
CA GLY A 8 -3.57 -24.25 0.67
C GLY A 8 -2.63 -23.43 1.54
N ALA A 9 -1.47 -23.98 1.87
CA ALA A 9 -0.47 -23.30 2.71
C ALA A 9 0.01 -21.97 2.08
N PHE A 10 0.31 -21.98 0.77
CA PHE A 10 0.69 -20.76 0.05
C PHE A 10 -0.46 -19.73 -0.02
N CYS A 11 -1.72 -20.17 -0.14
CA CYS A 11 -2.86 -19.26 0.00
C CYS A 11 -2.92 -18.65 1.40
N GLY A 12 -2.65 -19.42 2.45
CA GLY A 12 -2.59 -18.93 3.83
C GLY A 12 -1.49 -17.88 4.02
N PHE A 13 -0.28 -18.10 3.49
CA PHE A 13 0.77 -17.07 3.51
C PHE A 13 0.37 -15.81 2.73
N CYS A 14 -0.34 -15.97 1.60
CA CYS A 14 -0.85 -14.85 0.82
C CYS A 14 -1.89 -14.03 1.62
N ILE A 15 -2.84 -14.70 2.26
CA ILE A 15 -3.83 -14.10 3.17
C ILE A 15 -3.11 -13.37 4.32
N GLY A 16 -2.13 -14.01 4.95
CA GLY A 16 -1.37 -13.45 6.05
C GLY A 16 -0.47 -12.26 5.66
N THR A 17 -0.19 -12.07 4.38
CA THR A 17 0.57 -10.91 3.87
C THR A 17 -0.34 -9.72 3.58
N LYS A 18 -1.55 -9.97 3.04
CA LYS A 18 -2.49 -8.91 2.65
C LYS A 18 -3.91 -9.44 2.51
N TYR A 19 -4.91 -8.62 2.82
CA TYR A 19 -6.33 -8.95 2.59
C TYR A 19 -6.65 -9.35 1.14
N PHE A 20 -5.88 -8.89 0.16
CA PHE A 20 -6.01 -9.29 -1.25
C PHE A 20 -5.78 -10.79 -1.47
N GLY A 21 -5.07 -11.47 -0.55
CA GLY A 21 -4.90 -12.92 -0.58
C GLY A 21 -6.21 -13.70 -0.46
N TRP A 22 -7.26 -13.12 0.16
CA TRP A 22 -8.59 -13.74 0.18
C TRP A 22 -9.21 -13.85 -1.21
N LEU A 23 -8.95 -12.87 -2.08
CA LEU A 23 -9.41 -12.92 -3.47
C LEU A 23 -8.76 -14.10 -4.20
N VAL A 24 -7.45 -14.28 -4.02
CA VAL A 24 -6.71 -15.40 -4.61
C VAL A 24 -7.21 -16.74 -4.06
N PHE A 25 -7.35 -16.86 -2.73
CA PHE A 25 -7.87 -18.07 -2.08
C PHE A 25 -9.28 -18.44 -2.57
N GLY A 26 -10.20 -17.47 -2.58
CA GLY A 26 -11.57 -17.68 -3.03
C GLY A 26 -11.65 -18.07 -4.51
N PHE A 27 -10.91 -17.37 -5.37
CA PHE A 27 -10.84 -17.71 -6.79
C PHE A 27 -10.30 -19.12 -7.01
N LEU A 28 -9.17 -19.47 -6.40
CA LEU A 28 -8.57 -20.79 -6.54
C LEU A 28 -9.45 -21.89 -5.95
N GLY A 29 -10.15 -21.62 -4.85
CA GLY A 29 -11.12 -22.54 -4.26
C GLY A 29 -12.29 -22.83 -5.19
N VAL A 30 -12.91 -21.80 -5.77
CA VAL A 30 -13.99 -21.96 -6.76
C VAL A 30 -13.49 -22.66 -8.01
N TRP A 31 -12.32 -22.24 -8.53
CA TRP A 31 -11.71 -22.87 -9.70
C TRP A 31 -11.48 -24.36 -9.44
N PHE A 32 -10.93 -24.70 -8.28
CA PHE A 32 -10.63 -26.08 -7.89
C PHE A 32 -11.91 -26.92 -7.75
N LEU A 33 -12.94 -26.36 -7.13
CA LEU A 33 -14.26 -26.99 -7.03
C LEU A 33 -14.83 -27.29 -8.43
N VAL A 34 -14.87 -26.30 -9.32
CA VAL A 34 -15.36 -26.45 -10.70
C VAL A 34 -14.56 -27.51 -11.45
N TRP A 35 -13.23 -27.52 -11.31
CA TRP A 35 -12.37 -28.51 -11.94
C TRP A 35 -12.68 -29.95 -11.46
N MET A 36 -12.87 -30.14 -10.15
CA MET A 36 -13.26 -31.46 -9.61
C MET A 36 -14.63 -31.91 -10.13
N LEU A 37 -15.61 -30.99 -10.19
CA LEU A 37 -16.95 -31.28 -10.71
C LEU A 37 -16.89 -31.69 -12.18
N GLN A 38 -16.12 -30.99 -13.01
CA GLN A 38 -15.92 -31.32 -14.42
C GLN A 38 -15.25 -32.68 -14.62
N LYS A 39 -14.33 -33.06 -13.71
CA LYS A 39 -13.67 -34.37 -13.71
C LYS A 39 -14.48 -35.47 -13.03
N ARG A 40 -15.66 -35.17 -12.47
CA ARG A 40 -16.48 -36.07 -11.67
C ARG A 40 -15.67 -36.73 -10.52
N ASP A 41 -14.73 -35.97 -9.96
CA ASP A 41 -13.79 -36.39 -8.91
C ASP A 41 -13.94 -35.48 -7.67
N PHE A 42 -15.19 -35.19 -7.30
CA PHE A 42 -15.47 -34.38 -6.13
C PHE A 42 -15.01 -35.09 -4.85
N SER A 43 -14.25 -34.38 -4.01
CA SER A 43 -13.79 -34.91 -2.74
C SER A 43 -13.71 -33.81 -1.67
N VAL A 44 -14.49 -34.00 -0.61
CA VAL A 44 -14.44 -33.15 0.59
C VAL A 44 -13.05 -33.16 1.21
N ARG A 45 -12.37 -34.32 1.22
CA ARG A 45 -10.99 -34.43 1.71
C ARG A 45 -10.04 -33.53 0.94
N LYS A 46 -10.14 -33.49 -0.40
CA LYS A 46 -9.28 -32.61 -1.22
C LYS A 46 -9.57 -31.13 -0.96
N LEU A 47 -10.84 -30.75 -0.82
CA LEU A 47 -11.23 -29.39 -0.44
C LEU A 47 -10.70 -29.02 0.95
N ALA A 48 -10.81 -29.91 1.92
CA ALA A 48 -10.29 -29.70 3.28
C ALA A 48 -8.77 -29.58 3.28
N LEU A 49 -8.05 -30.40 2.50
CA LEU A 49 -6.60 -30.30 2.33
C LEU A 49 -6.17 -28.96 1.72
N PHE A 50 -7.00 -28.32 0.90
CA PHE A 50 -6.75 -26.98 0.39
C PHE A 50 -7.14 -25.87 1.41
N ALA A 51 -8.32 -25.97 2.01
CA ALA A 51 -8.89 -24.92 2.83
C ALA A 51 -8.25 -24.83 4.23
N LEU A 52 -8.04 -25.96 4.91
CA LEU A 52 -7.56 -25.95 6.30
C LEU A 52 -6.17 -25.33 6.44
N PRO A 53 -5.15 -25.68 5.61
CA PRO A 53 -3.86 -25.02 5.70
C PRO A 53 -3.96 -23.51 5.40
N ALA A 54 -4.79 -23.10 4.44
CA ALA A 54 -4.98 -21.69 4.12
C ALA A 54 -5.53 -20.91 5.33
N LEU A 55 -6.51 -21.48 6.04
CA LEU A 55 -7.07 -20.89 7.24
C LEU A 55 -6.05 -20.88 8.39
N ILE A 56 -5.34 -21.98 8.63
CA ILE A 56 -4.34 -22.09 9.72
C ILE A 56 -3.23 -21.05 9.54
N PHE A 57 -2.63 -20.96 8.35
CA PHE A 57 -1.53 -20.02 8.11
C PHE A 57 -2.01 -18.58 7.89
N GLY A 58 -3.25 -18.37 7.46
CA GLY A 58 -3.82 -17.05 7.24
C GLY A 58 -4.42 -16.40 8.49
N ALA A 59 -4.96 -17.19 9.43
CA ALA A 59 -5.72 -16.71 10.59
C ALA A 59 -4.97 -15.84 11.62
N PRO A 60 -3.64 -15.95 11.86
CA PRO A 60 -3.01 -15.27 13.00
C PRO A 60 -3.30 -13.77 13.11
N TRP A 61 -3.29 -13.06 11.98
CA TRP A 61 -3.55 -11.61 11.95
C TRP A 61 -5.02 -11.27 12.18
N TYR A 62 -5.95 -12.11 11.73
CA TYR A 62 -7.39 -11.90 11.91
C TYR A 62 -7.81 -12.18 13.34
N VAL A 63 -7.21 -13.22 13.95
CA VAL A 63 -7.37 -13.51 15.38
C VAL A 63 -6.81 -12.35 16.21
N ARG A 64 -5.61 -11.86 15.88
CA ARG A 64 -5.04 -10.69 16.55
C ARG A 64 -5.95 -9.47 16.44
N ASN A 65 -6.43 -9.16 15.24
CA ASN A 65 -7.34 -8.03 15.02
C ASN A 65 -8.63 -8.20 15.82
N MET A 66 -9.23 -9.40 15.82
CA MET A 66 -10.41 -9.69 16.62
C MET A 66 -10.16 -9.45 18.13
N ILE A 67 -9.04 -9.91 18.67
CA ILE A 67 -8.70 -9.71 20.09
C ILE A 67 -8.45 -8.23 20.40
N TRP A 68 -7.83 -7.48 19.48
CA TRP A 68 -7.37 -6.11 19.75
C TRP A 68 -8.41 -5.05 19.47
N THR A 69 -9.30 -5.28 18.50
CA THR A 69 -10.24 -4.25 18.03
C THR A 69 -11.68 -4.76 17.99
N GLY A 70 -11.94 -6.05 18.23
CA GLY A 70 -13.24 -6.66 18.02
C GLY A 70 -13.62 -6.84 16.54
N ASN A 71 -12.75 -6.46 15.60
CA ASN A 71 -12.99 -6.58 14.16
C ASN A 71 -11.89 -7.43 13.49
N PRO A 72 -12.21 -8.62 12.94
CA PRO A 72 -11.20 -9.52 12.37
C PRO A 72 -10.54 -8.96 11.10
N VAL A 73 -11.18 -8.01 10.43
CA VAL A 73 -10.72 -7.40 9.18
C VAL A 73 -10.48 -5.90 9.32
N PHE A 74 -10.18 -5.44 10.54
CA PHE A 74 -9.95 -4.03 10.85
C PHE A 74 -8.99 -3.34 9.85
N PRO A 75 -9.27 -2.11 9.39
CA PRO A 75 -10.42 -1.25 9.70
C PRO A 75 -11.63 -1.44 8.74
N PHE A 76 -11.65 -2.51 7.94
CA PHE A 76 -12.72 -2.75 6.95
C PHE A 76 -13.99 -3.32 7.58
N ALA A 77 -15.09 -3.31 6.82
CA ALA A 77 -16.37 -3.87 7.22
C ALA A 77 -16.89 -3.37 8.59
N TYR A 78 -16.63 -2.09 8.89
CA TYR A 78 -17.02 -1.45 10.15
C TYR A 78 -18.52 -1.58 10.43
N GLY A 79 -19.39 -1.47 9.42
CA GLY A 79 -20.84 -1.65 9.61
C GLY A 79 -21.28 -3.04 10.05
N ILE A 80 -20.40 -4.06 9.95
CA ILE A 80 -20.68 -5.44 10.36
C ILE A 80 -20.04 -5.74 11.73
N PHE A 81 -18.74 -5.42 11.87
CA PHE A 81 -17.96 -5.82 13.05
C PHE A 81 -17.68 -4.67 14.03
N GLY A 82 -17.90 -3.42 13.64
CA GLY A 82 -17.44 -2.25 14.38
C GLY A 82 -15.91 -2.16 14.41
N GLY A 83 -15.37 -1.75 15.55
CA GLY A 83 -13.93 -1.65 15.79
C GLY A 83 -13.65 -0.71 16.96
N GLU A 84 -13.02 -1.21 18.01
CA GLU A 84 -12.56 -0.38 19.14
C GLU A 84 -11.59 0.70 18.64
N GLY A 85 -11.80 1.94 19.08
CA GLY A 85 -10.97 3.08 18.67
C GLY A 85 -11.19 3.55 17.21
N TRP A 86 -12.26 3.11 16.54
CA TRP A 86 -12.60 3.49 15.17
C TRP A 86 -14.05 3.94 15.08
N THR A 87 -14.32 5.10 14.48
CA THR A 87 -15.68 5.66 14.37
C THR A 87 -16.28 5.42 12.98
N ALA A 88 -17.60 5.56 12.86
CA ALA A 88 -18.27 5.51 11.56
C ALA A 88 -17.76 6.59 10.60
N GLN A 89 -17.43 7.78 11.12
CA GLN A 89 -16.85 8.86 10.33
C GLN A 89 -15.44 8.51 9.84
N MET A 90 -14.57 7.98 10.72
CA MET A 90 -13.23 7.51 10.34
C MET A 90 -13.28 6.42 9.27
N ALA A 91 -14.23 5.49 9.37
CA ALA A 91 -14.46 4.48 8.34
C ALA A 91 -14.87 5.10 7.00
N ALA A 92 -15.79 6.06 7.00
CA ALA A 92 -16.23 6.77 5.80
C ALA A 92 -15.10 7.60 5.17
N ASP A 93 -14.31 8.31 5.98
CA ASP A 93 -13.15 9.09 5.54
C ASP A 93 -12.07 8.18 4.95
N TYR A 94 -11.84 7.03 5.56
CA TYR A 94 -10.92 6.02 5.05
C TYR A 94 -11.40 5.49 3.69
N ASP A 95 -12.66 5.11 3.55
CA ASP A 95 -13.23 4.65 2.27
C ASP A 95 -13.14 5.73 1.19
N ALA A 96 -13.44 6.99 1.54
CA ALA A 96 -13.28 8.13 0.65
C ALA A 96 -11.82 8.29 0.20
N SER A 97 -10.86 8.17 1.13
CA SER A 97 -9.42 8.23 0.82
C SER A 97 -8.98 7.11 -0.13
N GLN A 98 -9.53 5.89 0.00
CA GLN A 98 -9.19 4.78 -0.90
C GLN A 98 -9.82 4.95 -2.29
N ALA A 99 -10.93 5.69 -2.39
CA ALA A 99 -11.67 5.89 -3.62
C ALA A 99 -11.05 6.94 -4.58
N ILE A 100 -10.10 7.74 -4.10
CA ILE A 100 -9.44 8.80 -4.91
C ILE A 100 -8.47 8.23 -5.94
N TYR A 101 -7.94 7.03 -5.73
CA TYR A 101 -6.89 6.47 -6.59
C TYR A 101 -7.42 6.03 -7.96
N GLY A 102 -6.59 6.28 -8.99
CA GLY A 102 -6.77 5.77 -10.35
C GLY A 102 -7.49 6.71 -11.32
N PHE A 103 -8.18 6.10 -12.30
CA PHE A 103 -8.63 6.72 -13.54
C PHE A 103 -10.17 6.73 -13.71
N GLY A 104 -10.94 6.52 -12.64
CA GLY A 104 -12.39 6.39 -12.72
C GLY A 104 -12.87 4.96 -12.95
N LYS A 105 -14.19 4.78 -13.00
CA LYS A 105 -14.87 3.46 -12.99
C LYS A 105 -16.02 3.35 -14.01
N SER A 106 -16.13 4.30 -14.95
CA SER A 106 -17.15 4.26 -16.00
C SER A 106 -16.87 3.13 -17.01
N ALA A 107 -17.85 2.83 -17.87
CA ALA A 107 -17.65 1.90 -18.98
C ALA A 107 -16.54 2.37 -19.93
N PHE A 108 -16.45 3.68 -20.18
CA PHE A 108 -15.36 4.24 -20.97
C PHE A 108 -14.00 4.03 -20.29
N ASP A 109 -13.93 4.26 -18.97
CA ASP A 109 -12.70 4.02 -18.21
C ASP A 109 -12.27 2.56 -18.30
N ALA A 110 -13.21 1.61 -18.23
CA ALA A 110 -12.92 0.18 -18.34
C ALA A 110 -12.32 -0.20 -19.70
N LEU A 111 -12.76 0.44 -20.79
CA LEU A 111 -12.23 0.22 -22.13
C LEU A 111 -10.84 0.86 -22.31
N TRP A 112 -10.64 2.05 -21.73
CA TRP A 112 -9.43 2.86 -21.92
C TRP A 112 -8.33 2.56 -20.89
N VAL A 113 -8.64 1.84 -19.81
CA VAL A 113 -7.73 1.63 -18.68
C VAL A 113 -6.42 0.99 -19.09
N PHE A 114 -6.41 0.05 -20.04
CA PHE A 114 -5.20 -0.61 -20.48
C PHE A 114 -4.25 0.34 -21.21
N TRP A 115 -4.79 1.29 -22.00
CA TRP A 115 -3.99 2.35 -22.62
C TRP A 115 -3.43 3.30 -21.55
N ARG A 116 -4.28 3.77 -20.63
CA ARG A 116 -3.86 4.67 -19.55
C ARG A 116 -2.77 4.05 -18.68
N LEU A 117 -2.91 2.76 -18.37
CA LEU A 117 -1.92 1.97 -17.66
C LEU A 117 -0.62 1.89 -18.47
N ALA A 118 -0.67 1.46 -19.74
CA ALA A 118 0.50 1.39 -20.62
C ALA A 118 1.27 2.71 -20.73
N MET A 119 0.56 3.84 -20.69
CA MET A 119 1.11 5.19 -20.80
C MET A 119 1.27 5.92 -19.47
N THR A 120 1.06 5.25 -18.32
CA THR A 120 1.11 5.91 -17.00
C THR A 120 2.39 6.72 -16.73
N PRO A 121 3.59 6.31 -17.18
CA PRO A 121 4.79 7.15 -17.17
C PRO A 121 4.62 8.56 -17.79
N LEU A 122 3.83 8.65 -18.85
CA LEU A 122 3.58 9.86 -19.64
C LEU A 122 2.25 10.55 -19.26
N ASN A 123 1.31 9.79 -18.69
CA ASN A 123 -0.06 10.21 -18.40
C ASN A 123 -0.27 10.59 -16.92
N PHE A 124 0.80 10.89 -16.17
CA PHE A 124 0.69 11.28 -14.77
C PHE A 124 -0.10 12.60 -14.66
N ARG A 125 -1.27 12.56 -14.02
CA ARG A 125 -2.24 13.68 -13.98
C ARG A 125 -2.85 14.06 -15.33
N GLN A 126 -2.60 13.27 -16.38
CA GLN A 126 -2.98 13.52 -17.77
C GLN A 126 -3.65 12.28 -18.39
N PRO A 127 -4.89 11.93 -17.97
CA PRO A 127 -5.48 10.62 -18.24
C PRO A 127 -5.85 10.35 -19.71
N PHE A 128 -5.74 11.34 -20.60
CA PHE A 128 -6.15 11.24 -22.01
C PHE A 128 -5.04 11.49 -23.03
N TRP A 129 -3.78 11.62 -22.60
CA TRP A 129 -2.67 11.81 -23.54
C TRP A 129 -2.61 10.70 -24.61
N PRO A 130 -2.38 11.05 -25.90
CA PRO A 130 -2.08 12.40 -26.43
C PRO A 130 -3.32 13.20 -26.88
N LEU A 131 -4.54 12.74 -26.57
CA LEU A 131 -5.78 13.34 -27.09
C LEU A 131 -6.22 14.61 -26.35
N SER A 132 -5.83 14.76 -25.08
CA SER A 132 -6.15 15.95 -24.27
C SER A 132 -5.19 16.07 -23.08
N ASP A 133 -4.80 17.32 -22.79
CA ASP A 133 -3.99 17.73 -21.64
C ASP A 133 -4.85 18.30 -20.49
N GLU A 134 -6.18 18.22 -20.58
CA GLU A 134 -7.08 18.73 -19.55
C GLU A 134 -7.14 17.81 -18.34
N VAL A 135 -6.89 18.41 -17.18
CA VAL A 135 -7.10 17.76 -15.88
C VAL A 135 -8.61 17.68 -15.62
N VAL A 136 -9.17 16.47 -15.58
CA VAL A 136 -10.60 16.26 -15.33
C VAL A 136 -11.01 16.87 -13.98
N ALA A 137 -11.93 17.84 -14.02
CA ALA A 137 -12.58 18.39 -12.84
C ALA A 137 -13.32 17.27 -12.09
N GLY A 138 -13.06 17.09 -10.79
CA GLY A 138 -13.66 16.01 -9.98
C GLY A 138 -12.74 14.83 -9.64
N GLY A 139 -11.44 14.90 -9.93
CA GLY A 139 -10.45 14.32 -9.01
C GLY A 139 -10.01 12.86 -9.20
N LYS A 140 -10.19 12.26 -10.38
CA LYS A 140 -9.56 10.95 -10.71
C LYS A 140 -8.60 11.07 -11.88
N THR A 141 -7.50 11.76 -11.63
CA THR A 141 -6.52 12.22 -12.63
C THR A 141 -5.43 11.18 -12.94
N GLY A 142 -5.61 9.91 -12.55
CA GLY A 142 -4.49 8.98 -12.50
C GLY A 142 -3.55 9.28 -11.35
N LEU A 143 -4.08 9.81 -10.24
CA LEU A 143 -3.32 9.97 -9.02
C LEU A 143 -2.94 8.57 -8.51
N PHE A 144 -1.65 8.27 -8.61
CA PHE A 144 -1.03 7.11 -8.01
C PHE A 144 -0.13 7.56 -6.86
N GLU A 145 -0.03 6.69 -5.87
CA GLU A 145 0.55 6.97 -4.55
C GLU A 145 1.98 7.51 -4.61
N VAL A 146 2.75 7.11 -5.63
CA VAL A 146 4.12 7.55 -5.83
C VAL A 146 4.35 7.70 -7.33
N ALA A 147 4.54 8.93 -7.82
CA ALA A 147 4.89 9.19 -9.22
C ALA A 147 6.15 8.42 -9.67
N GLY A 148 7.10 8.22 -8.76
CA GLY A 148 8.30 7.41 -8.97
C GLY A 148 8.05 5.91 -9.19
N LEU A 149 6.94 5.34 -8.68
CA LEU A 149 6.57 3.94 -8.94
C LEU A 149 6.05 3.74 -10.36
N ALA A 150 5.37 4.73 -10.94
CA ALA A 150 4.92 4.68 -12.32
C ALA A 150 6.10 4.56 -13.31
N LEU A 151 7.21 5.25 -13.02
CA LEU A 151 8.42 5.21 -13.85
C LEU A 151 9.33 4.03 -13.56
N SER A 152 9.39 3.56 -12.30
CA SER A 152 10.33 2.51 -11.86
C SER A 152 9.75 1.11 -11.82
N SER A 153 8.43 0.96 -11.64
CA SER A 153 7.77 -0.33 -11.35
C SER A 153 6.72 -0.73 -12.37
N PHE A 154 6.39 0.14 -13.32
CA PHE A 154 5.41 -0.20 -14.34
C PHE A 154 6.06 -1.07 -15.43
N PRO A 155 5.50 -2.25 -15.76
CA PRO A 155 6.10 -3.19 -16.71
C PRO A 155 6.05 -2.73 -18.19
N GLY A 156 5.72 -1.46 -18.41
CA GLY A 156 5.72 -0.79 -19.70
C GLY A 156 4.60 -1.27 -20.66
N PRO A 157 4.49 -0.62 -21.83
CA PRO A 157 3.51 -0.98 -22.86
C PRO A 157 3.72 -2.40 -23.41
N ALA A 158 4.92 -2.96 -23.29
CA ALA A 158 5.26 -4.29 -23.82
C ALA A 158 4.40 -5.41 -23.19
N VAL A 159 4.14 -5.35 -21.88
CA VAL A 159 3.32 -6.38 -21.21
C VAL A 159 1.87 -6.35 -21.70
N PHE A 160 1.32 -5.17 -22.00
CA PHE A 160 -0.03 -5.08 -22.58
C PHE A 160 -0.05 -5.46 -24.06
N ALA A 161 0.94 -5.01 -24.84
CA ALA A 161 1.06 -5.32 -26.25
C ALA A 161 1.22 -6.83 -26.53
N LEU A 162 1.93 -7.54 -25.66
CA LEU A 162 2.10 -9.00 -25.78
C LEU A 162 0.99 -9.77 -25.03
N GLY A 163 0.58 -9.29 -23.86
CA GLY A 163 -0.36 -9.96 -22.97
C GLY A 163 -1.80 -9.93 -23.47
N LEU A 164 -2.32 -8.77 -23.86
CA LEU A 164 -3.74 -8.63 -24.24
C LEU A 164 -4.11 -9.46 -25.47
N PRO A 165 -3.33 -9.47 -26.57
CA PRO A 165 -3.63 -10.36 -27.70
C PRO A 165 -3.55 -11.84 -27.32
N ALA A 166 -2.63 -12.20 -26.42
CA ALA A 166 -2.49 -13.58 -25.93
C ALA A 166 -3.72 -14.04 -25.12
N LEU A 167 -4.50 -13.11 -24.54
CA LEU A 167 -5.79 -13.43 -23.92
C LEU A 167 -6.80 -14.00 -24.93
N LEU A 168 -6.69 -13.66 -26.22
CA LEU A 168 -7.57 -14.16 -27.28
C LEU A 168 -7.05 -15.45 -27.95
N GLY A 169 -5.88 -15.95 -27.55
CA GLY A 169 -5.30 -17.18 -28.07
C GLY A 169 -6.19 -18.40 -27.82
N ARG A 170 -6.35 -19.25 -28.84
CA ARG A 170 -7.06 -20.53 -28.74
C ARG A 170 -6.13 -21.64 -28.25
N LYS A 171 -6.70 -22.74 -27.76
CA LYS A 171 -5.97 -23.96 -27.32
C LYS A 171 -4.91 -23.70 -26.24
N LYS A 172 -5.24 -22.86 -25.26
CA LYS A 172 -4.38 -22.58 -24.11
C LYS A 172 -4.22 -23.83 -23.23
N PRO A 173 -3.01 -24.16 -22.75
CA PRO A 173 -2.86 -25.15 -21.69
C PRO A 173 -3.55 -24.66 -20.41
N LEU A 174 -3.93 -25.59 -19.53
CA LEU A 174 -4.71 -25.31 -18.33
C LEU A 174 -4.08 -24.23 -17.43
N SER A 175 -2.75 -24.23 -17.29
CA SER A 175 -2.01 -23.23 -16.52
C SER A 175 -2.21 -21.80 -17.07
N ILE A 176 -2.24 -21.63 -18.39
CA ILE A 176 -2.46 -20.34 -19.04
C ILE A 176 -3.92 -19.92 -18.99
N VAL A 177 -4.86 -20.88 -19.03
CA VAL A 177 -6.28 -20.60 -18.74
C VAL A 177 -6.43 -20.08 -17.31
N LEU A 178 -5.86 -20.78 -16.33
CA LEU A 178 -5.87 -20.37 -14.93
C LEU A 178 -5.27 -18.98 -14.74
N ALA A 179 -4.08 -18.72 -15.31
CA ALA A 179 -3.43 -17.41 -15.24
C ALA A 179 -4.26 -16.31 -15.91
N THR A 180 -4.86 -16.59 -17.08
CA THR A 180 -5.76 -15.66 -17.78
C THR A 180 -6.98 -15.31 -16.92
N SER A 181 -7.65 -16.33 -16.36
CA SER A 181 -8.86 -16.16 -15.56
C SER A 181 -8.57 -15.45 -14.24
N LEU A 182 -7.45 -15.77 -13.57
CA LEU A 182 -7.03 -15.10 -12.35
C LEU A 182 -6.61 -13.65 -12.64
N PHE A 183 -5.90 -13.38 -13.74
CA PHE A 183 -5.61 -12.02 -14.20
C PHE A 183 -6.90 -11.21 -14.37
N ALA A 184 -7.87 -11.73 -15.12
CA ALA A 184 -9.13 -11.04 -15.38
C ALA A 184 -9.88 -10.76 -14.06
N PHE A 185 -9.93 -11.75 -13.17
CA PHE A 185 -10.56 -11.62 -11.86
C PHE A 185 -9.90 -10.54 -11.00
N LEU A 186 -8.56 -10.56 -10.86
CA LEU A 186 -7.85 -9.55 -10.08
C LEU A 186 -7.92 -8.15 -10.73
N MET A 187 -7.91 -8.08 -12.06
CA MET A 187 -8.07 -6.82 -12.80
C MET A 187 -9.45 -6.20 -12.55
N VAL A 188 -10.52 -7.01 -12.58
CA VAL A 188 -11.88 -6.54 -12.26
C VAL A 188 -11.94 -6.04 -10.83
N PHE A 189 -11.44 -6.81 -9.86
CA PHE A 189 -11.42 -6.39 -8.45
C PHE A 189 -10.62 -5.10 -8.25
N TRP A 190 -9.43 -5.00 -8.84
CA TRP A 190 -8.63 -3.78 -8.80
C TRP A 190 -9.38 -2.58 -9.42
N PHE A 191 -10.05 -2.77 -10.56
CA PHE A 191 -10.78 -1.72 -11.25
C PHE A 191 -11.95 -1.18 -10.42
N VAL A 192 -12.73 -2.07 -9.79
CA VAL A 192 -13.93 -1.69 -9.03
C VAL A 192 -13.64 -1.26 -7.60
N THR A 193 -12.48 -1.61 -7.03
CA THR A 193 -12.09 -1.24 -5.65
C THR A 193 -11.16 -0.01 -5.64
N SER A 194 -9.98 -0.10 -5.04
CA SER A 194 -8.97 0.97 -5.02
C SER A 194 -7.94 0.71 -6.12
N GLN A 195 -7.84 1.65 -7.06
CA GLN A 195 -6.98 1.51 -8.25
C GLN A 195 -5.52 1.89 -7.96
N GLN A 196 -4.96 1.44 -6.84
CA GLN A 196 -3.55 1.65 -6.53
C GLN A 196 -2.69 0.69 -7.35
N ILE A 197 -1.65 1.19 -8.05
CA ILE A 197 -0.82 0.36 -8.94
C ILE A 197 -0.19 -0.82 -8.19
N ARG A 198 0.24 -0.63 -6.95
CA ARG A 198 0.82 -1.70 -6.12
C ARG A 198 -0.11 -2.89 -5.92
N TYR A 199 -1.42 -2.71 -6.01
CA TYR A 199 -2.40 -3.80 -5.91
C TYR A 199 -2.58 -4.55 -7.23
N LEU A 200 -2.21 -3.92 -8.35
CA LEU A 200 -2.28 -4.51 -9.69
C LEU A 200 -1.07 -5.40 -10.02
N LEU A 201 0.06 -5.24 -9.33
CA LEU A 201 1.31 -5.95 -9.62
C LEU A 201 1.15 -7.48 -9.76
N PRO A 202 0.42 -8.21 -8.89
CA PRO A 202 0.21 -9.65 -9.06
C PRO A 202 -0.52 -9.99 -10.37
N ALA A 203 -1.52 -9.20 -10.75
CA ALA A 203 -2.25 -9.37 -12.01
C ALA A 203 -1.31 -9.12 -13.21
N LEU A 204 -0.45 -8.11 -13.16
CA LEU A 204 0.52 -7.84 -14.23
C LEU A 204 1.53 -8.98 -14.38
N GLY A 205 1.95 -9.62 -13.28
CA GLY A 205 2.79 -10.82 -13.34
C GLY A 205 2.10 -11.97 -14.10
N LEU A 206 0.80 -12.19 -13.87
CA LEU A 206 0.02 -13.17 -14.62
C LEU A 206 -0.13 -12.78 -16.10
N LEU A 207 -0.36 -11.50 -16.39
CA LEU A 207 -0.43 -11.00 -17.77
C LEU A 207 0.89 -11.19 -18.51
N ALA A 208 2.03 -10.98 -17.83
CA ALA A 208 3.35 -11.23 -18.39
C ALA A 208 3.56 -12.71 -18.73
N LEU A 209 3.12 -13.63 -17.87
CA LEU A 209 3.16 -15.08 -18.15
C LEU A 209 2.31 -15.44 -19.38
N VAL A 210 1.09 -14.89 -19.47
CA VAL A 210 0.20 -15.12 -20.62
C VAL A 210 0.79 -14.53 -21.91
N GLY A 211 1.35 -13.32 -21.83
CA GLY A 211 2.02 -12.66 -22.96
C GLY A 211 3.25 -13.43 -23.45
N GLY A 212 4.07 -13.95 -22.53
CA GLY A 212 5.22 -14.79 -22.87
C GLY A 212 4.82 -16.07 -23.60
N TRP A 213 3.77 -16.75 -23.11
CA TRP A 213 3.20 -17.91 -23.80
C TRP A 213 2.67 -17.54 -25.20
N GLY A 214 1.93 -16.44 -25.32
CA GLY A 214 1.38 -15.99 -26.60
C GLY A 214 2.47 -15.66 -27.63
N ALA A 215 3.54 -15.00 -27.19
CA ALA A 215 4.70 -14.67 -28.01
C ALA A 215 5.48 -15.92 -28.47
N ALA A 216 5.55 -16.95 -27.62
CA ALA A 216 6.17 -18.23 -27.97
C ALA A 216 5.35 -19.00 -29.02
N GLN A 217 4.03 -19.04 -28.88
CA GLN A 217 3.16 -19.85 -29.76
C GLN A 217 2.89 -19.25 -31.13
N ASN A 218 2.84 -17.92 -31.24
CA ASN A 218 2.39 -17.24 -32.47
C ASN A 218 3.51 -16.42 -33.16
N GLY A 219 4.77 -16.86 -33.06
CA GLY A 219 5.94 -16.11 -33.52
C GLY A 219 5.89 -15.65 -34.98
N SER A 220 5.23 -16.39 -35.89
CA SER A 220 5.06 -16.00 -37.30
C SER A 220 3.91 -15.02 -37.54
N ARG A 221 2.81 -15.12 -36.79
CA ARG A 221 1.59 -14.31 -36.98
C ARG A 221 1.67 -12.93 -36.31
N PHE A 222 2.52 -12.79 -35.29
CA PHE A 222 2.77 -11.54 -34.57
C PHE A 222 4.23 -11.08 -34.67
N ARG A 223 4.89 -11.34 -35.81
CA ARG A 223 6.32 -11.05 -36.01
C ARG A 223 6.68 -9.62 -35.61
N VAL A 224 5.87 -8.64 -36.02
CA VAL A 224 6.08 -7.22 -35.65
C VAL A 224 5.91 -7.00 -34.15
N ALA A 225 4.82 -7.46 -33.55
CA ALA A 225 4.59 -7.29 -32.10
C ALA A 225 5.64 -8.03 -31.25
N ARG A 226 6.18 -9.15 -31.74
CA ARG A 226 7.30 -9.86 -31.11
C ARG A 226 8.59 -9.05 -31.14
N TRP A 227 8.95 -8.47 -32.30
CA TRP A 227 10.16 -7.65 -32.40
C TRP A 227 10.02 -6.33 -31.65
N VAL A 228 8.88 -5.64 -31.78
CA VAL A 228 8.59 -4.40 -31.05
C VAL A 228 8.50 -4.66 -29.55
N GLY A 229 7.81 -5.72 -29.13
CA GLY A 229 7.72 -6.11 -27.72
C GLY A 229 9.06 -6.58 -27.16
N GLY A 230 9.85 -7.32 -27.93
CA GLY A 230 11.20 -7.74 -27.56
C GLY A 230 12.19 -6.58 -27.47
N ALA A 231 12.16 -5.66 -28.42
CA ALA A 231 12.96 -4.43 -28.38
C ALA A 231 12.52 -3.53 -27.21
N GLY A 232 11.22 -3.36 -26.99
CA GLY A 232 10.68 -2.62 -25.85
C GLY A 232 11.06 -3.25 -24.51
N LEU A 233 11.00 -4.57 -24.40
CA LEU A 233 11.46 -5.30 -23.22
C LEU A 233 12.97 -5.15 -23.03
N GLY A 234 13.77 -5.26 -24.10
CA GLY A 234 15.21 -5.05 -24.05
C GLY A 234 15.59 -3.65 -23.59
N LEU A 235 14.95 -2.62 -24.16
CA LEU A 235 15.12 -1.23 -23.73
C LEU A 235 14.70 -1.04 -22.27
N TRP A 236 13.61 -1.66 -21.84
CA TRP A 236 13.17 -1.61 -20.45
C TRP A 236 14.13 -2.31 -19.50
N LEU A 237 14.65 -3.49 -19.85
CA LEU A 237 15.65 -4.23 -19.08
C LEU A 237 17.00 -3.50 -19.00
N LEU A 238 17.30 -2.62 -19.94
CA LEU A 238 18.47 -1.74 -19.88
C LEU A 238 18.18 -0.47 -19.06
N PHE A 239 17.07 0.20 -19.34
CA PHE A 239 16.74 1.49 -18.76
C PHE A 239 16.27 1.39 -17.30
N ALA A 240 15.43 0.41 -16.96
CA ALA A 240 14.86 0.33 -15.61
C ALA A 240 15.93 0.07 -14.53
N PRO A 241 16.89 -0.87 -14.69
CA PRO A 241 17.99 -1.01 -13.74
C PRO A 241 18.92 0.21 -13.71
N ALA A 242 19.24 0.79 -14.87
CA ALA A 242 20.09 1.99 -14.93
C ALA A 242 19.43 3.19 -14.22
N TRP A 243 18.13 3.37 -14.42
CA TRP A 243 17.33 4.37 -13.72
C TRP A 243 17.27 4.09 -12.22
N LEU A 244 17.05 2.83 -11.81
CA LEU A 244 17.03 2.45 -10.40
C LEU A 244 18.37 2.74 -9.72
N VAL A 245 19.49 2.37 -10.36
CA VAL A 245 20.85 2.66 -9.92
C VAL A 245 21.08 4.16 -9.81
N TRP A 246 20.72 4.92 -10.84
CA TRP A 246 20.85 6.38 -10.84
C TRP A 246 20.01 7.03 -9.75
N HIS A 247 18.74 6.64 -9.61
CA HIS A 247 17.82 7.20 -8.61
C HIS A 247 18.30 6.92 -7.18
N ASN A 248 18.88 5.74 -6.93
CA ASN A 248 19.35 5.32 -5.61
C ASN A 248 20.85 5.56 -5.38
N ARG A 249 21.54 6.27 -6.28
CA ARG A 249 23.00 6.51 -6.19
C ARG A 249 23.42 7.20 -4.89
N GLY A 250 22.53 7.97 -4.26
CA GLY A 250 22.77 8.60 -2.95
C GLY A 250 22.99 7.60 -1.81
N SER A 251 22.54 6.36 -1.95
CA SER A 251 22.75 5.30 -0.96
C SER A 251 24.08 4.56 -1.16
N PHE A 252 24.77 4.76 -2.29
CA PHE A 252 26.01 4.04 -2.59
C PHE A 252 27.15 4.41 -1.66
N GLY A 253 27.19 5.63 -1.14
CA GLY A 253 28.17 6.03 -0.14
C GLY A 253 28.11 5.13 1.10
N VAL A 254 26.92 4.74 1.54
CA VAL A 254 26.77 3.81 2.67
C VAL A 254 27.16 2.39 2.29
N LEU A 255 26.73 1.93 1.12
CA LEU A 255 27.04 0.58 0.65
C LEU A 255 28.54 0.34 0.44
N SER A 256 29.27 1.36 -0.02
CA SER A 256 30.72 1.29 -0.22
C SER A 256 31.54 1.57 1.04
N GLY A 257 30.90 1.98 2.14
CA GLY A 257 31.57 2.43 3.36
C GLY A 257 32.15 3.85 3.29
N ALA A 258 31.96 4.57 2.18
CA ALA A 258 32.39 5.97 2.04
C ALA A 258 31.59 6.95 2.93
N GLN A 259 30.41 6.55 3.40
CA GLN A 259 29.54 7.29 4.31
C GLN A 259 29.08 6.38 5.44
N THR A 260 29.10 6.85 6.68
CA THR A 260 28.53 6.08 7.81
C THR A 260 27.00 6.05 7.74
N PRO A 261 26.34 5.00 8.26
CA PRO A 261 24.88 4.94 8.34
C PRO A 261 24.27 6.18 9.01
N GLU A 262 24.86 6.69 10.09
CA GLU A 262 24.36 7.87 10.80
C GLU A 262 24.39 9.12 9.91
N ASN A 263 25.46 9.33 9.16
CA ASN A 263 25.58 10.48 8.26
C ASN A 263 24.61 10.39 7.09
N TYR A 264 24.28 9.18 6.64
CA TYR A 264 23.23 8.99 5.63
C TYR A 264 21.84 9.27 6.19
N LEU A 265 21.56 8.80 7.40
CA LEU A 265 20.29 9.03 8.09
C LEU A 265 20.07 10.51 8.45
N ARG A 266 21.11 11.34 8.51
CA ARG A 266 20.96 12.81 8.57
C ARG A 266 20.24 13.40 7.35
N GLY A 267 20.13 12.66 6.24
CA GLY A 267 19.26 13.01 5.11
C GLY A 267 17.77 12.84 5.43
N PHE A 268 17.41 11.92 6.34
CA PHE A 268 16.07 11.78 6.87
C PHE A 268 15.76 12.91 7.85
N SER A 269 14.69 13.67 7.58
CA SER A 269 14.33 14.89 8.32
C SER A 269 14.19 14.69 9.82
N GLY A 270 13.56 13.59 10.26
CA GLY A 270 13.27 13.33 11.68
C GLY A 270 14.38 12.63 12.45
N PHE A 271 15.46 12.21 11.79
CA PHE A 271 16.50 11.38 12.43
C PHE A 271 17.17 12.08 13.61
N GLU A 272 17.62 13.32 13.44
CA GLU A 272 18.33 14.05 14.51
C GLU A 272 17.42 14.31 15.72
N SER A 273 16.16 14.63 15.48
CA SER A 273 15.15 14.87 16.52
C SER A 273 14.83 13.59 17.30
N MET A 274 14.63 12.47 16.62
CA MET A 274 14.39 11.16 17.27
C MET A 274 15.63 10.66 18.04
N ARG A 275 16.82 10.91 17.49
CA ARG A 275 18.08 10.60 18.17
C ARG A 275 18.27 11.48 19.41
N TRP A 276 17.99 12.76 19.31
CA TRP A 276 18.02 13.68 20.46
C TRP A 276 17.05 13.22 21.54
N ALA A 277 15.80 12.90 21.17
CA ALA A 277 14.80 12.36 22.10
C ALA A 277 15.33 11.10 22.81
N SER A 278 15.91 10.18 22.05
CA SER A 278 16.44 8.90 22.55
C SER A 278 17.66 9.06 23.46
N ASN A 279 18.38 10.19 23.39
CA ASN A 279 19.58 10.43 24.19
C ASN A 279 19.36 11.38 25.37
N ASN A 280 18.32 12.23 25.32
CA ASN A 280 18.13 13.32 26.28
C ASN A 280 16.84 13.19 27.11
N THR A 281 16.10 12.08 26.97
CA THR A 281 14.91 11.81 27.80
C THR A 281 15.06 10.54 28.61
N PRO A 282 14.33 10.39 29.74
CA PRO A 282 14.35 9.18 30.55
C PRO A 282 14.06 7.90 29.73
N PRO A 283 14.60 6.73 30.09
CA PRO A 283 14.36 5.47 29.35
C PRO A 283 12.89 5.05 29.31
N ASP A 284 12.11 5.43 30.33
CA ASP A 284 10.67 5.17 30.48
C ASP A 284 9.80 6.26 29.85
N ALA A 285 10.39 7.29 29.22
CA ALA A 285 9.66 8.34 28.53
C ALA A 285 8.76 7.75 27.44
N LYS A 286 7.48 8.13 27.49
CA LYS A 286 6.47 7.82 26.47
C LYS A 286 6.12 9.08 25.66
N PHE A 287 6.18 8.96 24.33
CA PHE A 287 5.97 10.06 23.39
C PHE A 287 4.59 9.96 22.71
N ALA A 288 3.86 11.07 22.71
CA ALA A 288 2.80 11.31 21.74
C ALA A 288 3.43 11.91 20.47
N VAL A 289 3.26 11.25 19.33
CA VAL A 289 3.88 11.66 18.07
C VAL A 289 2.85 12.26 17.14
N TYR A 290 3.10 13.48 16.66
CA TYR A 290 2.26 14.17 15.67
C TYR A 290 3.02 14.47 14.38
N GLY A 291 2.38 14.29 13.24
CA GLY A 291 2.92 14.61 11.92
C GLY A 291 4.14 13.79 11.51
N GLU A 292 4.40 12.68 12.17
CA GLU A 292 5.54 11.83 11.86
C GLU A 292 5.20 10.35 11.99
N PRO A 293 4.77 9.69 10.90
CA PRO A 293 4.46 8.26 10.92
C PRO A 293 5.71 7.36 10.91
N ARG A 294 6.93 7.88 10.69
CA ARG A 294 8.16 7.05 10.53
C ARG A 294 9.02 7.08 11.79
N THR A 295 8.50 6.46 12.83
CA THR A 295 9.10 6.48 14.18
C THR A 295 10.17 5.41 14.42
N PHE A 296 10.69 4.74 13.39
CA PHE A 296 11.64 3.63 13.54
C PHE A 296 12.91 3.99 14.37
N TYR A 297 13.37 5.24 14.27
CA TYR A 297 14.55 5.72 15.00
C TYR A 297 14.23 6.38 16.35
N LEU A 298 12.95 6.44 16.74
CA LEU A 298 12.54 6.90 18.05
C LEU A 298 12.60 5.71 19.03
N HIS A 299 13.74 5.56 19.71
CA HIS A 299 13.98 4.48 20.66
C HIS A 299 13.37 4.79 22.04
N ARG A 300 12.08 5.14 22.05
CA ARG A 300 11.25 5.40 23.23
C ARG A 300 9.86 4.83 23.00
N ASN A 301 9.17 4.51 24.10
CA ASN A 301 7.76 4.15 24.00
C ASN A 301 7.00 5.30 23.33
N HIS A 302 6.12 5.00 22.40
CA HIS A 302 5.39 6.04 21.69
C HIS A 302 4.06 5.52 21.15
N PHE A 303 3.18 6.45 20.84
CA PHE A 303 1.97 6.19 20.08
C PHE A 303 1.74 7.32 19.09
N TRP A 304 1.04 7.01 18.02
CA TRP A 304 0.68 8.00 17.01
C TRP A 304 -0.55 8.77 17.49
N ALA A 305 -0.39 10.07 17.68
CA ALA A 305 -1.44 10.93 18.24
C ALA A 305 -2.25 11.67 17.15
N ASP A 306 -1.91 11.54 15.87
CA ASP A 306 -2.60 12.26 14.80
C ASP A 306 -4.10 11.89 14.69
N ASP A 307 -4.95 12.91 14.70
CA ASP A 307 -6.35 12.81 14.25
C ASP A 307 -6.38 12.68 12.71
N PRO A 308 -7.23 11.85 12.09
CA PRO A 308 -8.16 10.87 12.66
C PRO A 308 -7.65 9.42 12.54
N HIS A 309 -6.37 9.16 12.81
CA HIS A 309 -5.76 7.84 12.59
C HIS A 309 -6.10 6.81 13.67
N ASN A 310 -6.63 7.28 14.80
CA ASN A 310 -7.21 6.50 15.87
C ASN A 310 -8.12 7.42 16.71
N ASN A 311 -8.97 6.84 17.55
CA ASN A 311 -9.80 7.58 18.49
C ASN A 311 -9.33 7.43 19.95
N LEU A 312 -8.01 7.34 20.19
CA LEU A 312 -7.47 7.28 21.56
C LEU A 312 -7.67 8.59 22.31
N ILE A 313 -7.76 9.71 21.58
CA ILE A 313 -8.08 11.04 22.10
C ILE A 313 -9.30 11.55 21.34
N ALA A 314 -10.34 11.94 22.08
CA ALA A 314 -11.56 12.51 21.51
C ALA A 314 -11.35 14.00 21.16
N TYR A 315 -10.52 14.27 20.14
CA TYR A 315 -10.09 15.63 19.79
C TYR A 315 -11.25 16.60 19.55
N ALA A 316 -12.34 16.13 18.94
CA ALA A 316 -13.54 16.94 18.69
C ALA A 316 -14.21 17.50 19.96
N THR A 317 -13.92 16.93 21.12
CA THR A 317 -14.50 17.38 22.41
C THR A 317 -13.60 18.37 23.15
N LEU A 318 -12.32 18.47 22.77
CA LEU A 318 -11.35 19.32 23.46
C LEU A 318 -11.65 20.80 23.21
N GLN A 319 -11.74 21.57 24.28
CA GLN A 319 -12.05 23.00 24.26
C GLN A 319 -10.81 23.87 24.50
N ASN A 320 -9.76 23.31 25.13
CA ASN A 320 -8.55 24.05 25.51
C ASN A 320 -7.35 23.13 25.70
N GLY A 321 -6.17 23.73 25.78
CA GLY A 321 -4.88 23.07 25.88
C GLY A 321 -4.69 22.21 27.14
N ALA A 322 -5.28 22.62 28.26
CA ALA A 322 -5.22 21.83 29.50
C ALA A 322 -5.95 20.48 29.34
N GLN A 323 -7.07 20.46 28.61
CA GLN A 323 -7.76 19.21 28.30
C GLN A 323 -6.94 18.31 27.37
N LEU A 324 -6.22 18.89 26.40
CA LEU A 324 -5.28 18.14 25.55
C LEU A 324 -4.14 17.54 26.37
N ALA A 325 -3.49 18.35 27.22
CA ALA A 325 -2.41 17.88 28.09
C ALA A 325 -2.89 16.75 29.02
N LEU A 326 -4.08 16.89 29.61
CA LEU A 326 -4.69 15.85 30.43
C LEU A 326 -4.97 14.57 29.63
N ALA A 327 -5.54 14.68 28.43
CA ALA A 327 -5.81 13.52 27.57
C ALA A 327 -4.52 12.77 27.21
N LEU A 328 -3.45 13.50 26.89
CA LEU A 328 -2.13 12.92 26.63
C LEU A 328 -1.55 12.24 27.87
N LYS A 329 -1.65 12.87 29.05
CA LYS A 329 -1.23 12.28 30.34
C LYS A 329 -2.02 11.01 30.67
N ASN A 330 -3.32 10.98 30.40
CA ASN A 330 -4.16 9.79 30.62
C ASN A 330 -3.73 8.59 29.76
N LEU A 331 -3.12 8.85 28.60
CA LEU A 331 -2.48 7.80 27.77
C LEU A 331 -1.04 7.50 28.21
N GLY A 332 -0.57 8.09 29.31
CA GLY A 332 0.76 7.94 29.88
C GLY A 332 1.84 8.71 29.13
N ALA A 333 1.50 9.68 28.27
CA ALA A 333 2.50 10.50 27.58
C ALA A 333 3.25 11.39 28.57
N THR A 334 4.57 11.43 28.41
CA THR A 334 5.49 12.31 29.15
C THR A 334 6.07 13.40 28.26
N HIS A 335 6.12 13.13 26.95
CA HIS A 335 6.68 14.01 25.94
C HIS A 335 5.78 14.05 24.70
N VAL A 336 5.89 15.13 23.93
CA VAL A 336 5.31 15.25 22.60
C VAL A 336 6.45 15.42 21.60
N LEU A 337 6.45 14.63 20.52
CA LEU A 337 7.27 14.90 19.34
C LEU A 337 6.34 15.34 18.21
N TRP A 338 6.53 16.56 17.74
CA TRP A 338 5.68 17.16 16.72
C TRP A 338 6.50 17.60 15.52
N ASN A 339 6.20 17.03 14.35
CA ASN A 339 6.66 17.53 13.07
C ASN A 339 5.69 18.62 12.57
N THR A 340 6.13 19.87 12.66
CA THR A 340 5.39 21.07 12.25
C THR A 340 5.54 21.40 10.76
N ALA A 341 6.29 20.61 9.98
CA ALA A 341 6.54 20.88 8.57
C ALA A 341 5.73 19.91 7.68
N PRO A 342 4.55 20.33 7.17
CA PRO A 342 3.70 19.49 6.32
C PRO A 342 4.43 19.07 5.05
N GLY A 343 4.25 17.82 4.63
CA GLY A 343 4.75 17.33 3.33
C GLY A 343 6.26 17.11 3.21
N LYS A 344 7.09 17.64 4.13
CA LYS A 344 8.45 17.12 4.27
C LYS A 344 8.33 15.73 4.85
N ASN A 345 8.54 14.75 3.98
CA ASN A 345 8.77 13.40 4.42
C ASN A 345 7.50 12.83 5.14
N GLY A 346 6.28 13.12 4.71
CA GLY A 346 5.09 12.39 5.21
C GLY A 346 4.45 12.87 6.52
N GLY A 347 4.69 14.12 6.95
CA GLY A 347 3.79 14.76 7.90
C GLY A 347 2.48 15.13 7.21
N VAL A 348 1.42 14.35 7.48
CA VAL A 348 0.11 14.52 6.84
C VAL A 348 -0.89 15.20 7.78
N PHE A 349 -0.73 15.02 9.10
CA PHE A 349 -1.63 15.51 10.14
C PHE A 349 -0.83 16.09 11.31
N GLY A 350 -1.48 16.86 12.18
CA GLY A 350 -0.85 17.48 13.33
C GLY A 350 -1.85 17.56 14.48
N PRO A 351 -1.41 18.03 15.66
CA PRO A 351 -2.33 18.22 16.78
C PRO A 351 -3.39 19.27 16.40
N PRO A 352 -4.62 19.18 16.93
CA PRO A 352 -5.67 20.13 16.60
C PRO A 352 -5.28 21.54 17.03
N GLN A 353 -5.46 22.48 16.12
CA GLN A 353 -5.29 23.90 16.41
C GLN A 353 -6.65 24.57 16.60
N PRO A 354 -6.78 25.54 17.52
CA PRO A 354 -5.72 26.21 18.30
C PRO A 354 -5.36 25.52 19.64
N VAL A 355 -5.87 24.31 19.90
CA VAL A 355 -5.75 23.64 21.21
C VAL A 355 -4.29 23.34 21.59
N MET A 356 -3.47 22.93 20.62
CA MET A 356 -2.04 22.73 20.85
C MET A 356 -1.33 24.03 21.25
N ASP A 357 -1.62 25.13 20.55
CA ASP A 357 -1.02 26.43 20.85
C ASP A 357 -1.42 26.93 22.25
N ASP A 358 -2.67 26.71 22.67
CA ASP A 358 -3.12 27.02 24.05
C ASP A 358 -2.38 26.17 25.10
N ALA A 359 -2.13 24.88 24.84
CA ALA A 359 -1.39 24.01 25.76
C ALA A 359 0.07 24.49 25.94
N ILE A 360 0.68 24.98 24.86
CA ILE A 360 2.02 25.58 24.90
C ILE A 360 1.98 26.91 25.66
N ALA A 361 1.01 27.79 25.37
CA ALA A 361 0.89 29.11 25.98
C ALA A 361 0.64 29.03 27.49
N ARG A 362 -0.13 28.03 27.95
CA ARG A 362 -0.38 27.74 29.38
C ARG A 362 0.82 27.16 30.11
N GLY A 363 1.83 26.68 29.39
CA GLY A 363 2.98 26.00 29.97
C GLY A 363 2.75 24.52 30.31
N ASP A 364 1.62 23.94 29.90
CA ASP A 364 1.34 22.50 30.02
C ASP A 364 2.32 21.67 29.14
N LEU A 365 2.81 22.29 28.07
CA LEU A 365 3.85 21.75 27.18
C LEU A 365 5.09 22.64 27.18
N GLY A 366 6.17 22.20 27.84
CA GLY A 366 7.44 22.91 27.85
C GLY A 366 8.34 22.49 26.69
N LEU A 367 8.76 23.42 25.84
CA LEU A 367 9.68 23.13 24.73
C LEU A 367 11.05 22.69 25.28
N LEU A 368 11.54 21.53 24.82
CA LEU A 368 12.86 21.01 25.16
C LEU A 368 13.84 21.08 23.98
N TYR A 369 13.33 20.91 22.76
CA TYR A 369 14.15 20.85 21.55
C TYR A 369 13.36 21.32 20.34
N GLU A 370 14.00 22.08 19.47
CA GLU A 370 13.49 22.48 18.17
C GLU A 370 14.64 22.37 17.14
N ASP A 371 14.40 21.69 16.03
CA ASP A 371 15.34 21.65 14.91
C ASP A 371 14.95 22.63 13.80
N ARG A 372 15.91 22.91 12.91
CA ARG A 372 15.70 23.78 11.74
C ARG A 372 14.78 23.17 10.68
N ARG A 373 14.38 21.90 10.84
CA ARG A 373 13.59 21.14 9.87
C ARG A 373 12.11 21.06 10.26
N GLY A 374 11.73 21.61 11.40
CA GLY A 374 10.36 21.71 11.88
C GLY A 374 9.97 20.60 12.86
N TYR A 375 10.92 19.94 13.52
CA TYR A 375 10.60 19.03 14.62
C TYR A 375 10.71 19.77 15.94
N ARG A 376 9.70 19.59 16.78
CA ARG A 376 9.65 20.13 18.14
C ARG A 376 9.42 19.00 19.13
N ILE A 377 10.13 19.03 20.24
CA ILE A 377 9.93 18.10 21.35
C ILE A 377 9.56 18.89 22.59
N TYR A 378 8.46 18.49 23.20
CA TYR A 378 7.93 19.09 24.42
C TYR A 378 7.93 18.07 25.55
N VAL A 379 8.13 18.54 26.78
CA VAL A 379 7.80 17.79 28.00
C VAL A 379 6.39 18.18 28.46
N LEU A 380 5.58 17.18 28.83
CA LEU A 380 4.31 17.44 29.51
C LEU A 380 4.59 17.76 30.98
N ARG A 381 4.10 18.91 31.45
CA ARG A 381 4.23 19.37 32.84
C ARG A 381 2.95 19.12 33.61
#